data_AF-A0A661LPS6-F1
#
_entry.id   AF-A0A661LPS6-F1
#
_cell.length_a   1.000
_cell.length_b   1.000
_cell.length_c   1.000
_cell.angle_alpha   90.00
_cell.angle_beta   90.00
_cell.angle_gamma   90.00
#
_symmetry.space_group_name_H-M   'P 1'
#
loop_
_entity.id
_entity.type
_entity.pdbx_description
1 polymer ?
#
loop_
_entity_poly.entity_id
_entity_poly.type
_entity_poly.pdbx_seq_one_letter_code
_entity_poly.pdbx_strand_id
1 'polypeptide(L)'
;MVKGSNFSSFTVRDLPKPERPRERLIKFGPEALSAQELLALVIGRGIPKKSVMNIAQELLAKFGNIKSISQASIEALAEIKEK
;
A
#
# COMPACT_ATOMS: atom_id res chain seq x y z
N MET A 1 22.49 -7.19 7.55
CA MET A 1 21.51 -8.24 7.88
C MET A 1 20.33 -7.60 8.62
N VAL A 2 19.42 -6.94 7.90
CA VAL A 2 18.17 -6.43 8.52
C VAL A 2 17.10 -7.50 8.36
N LYS A 3 16.60 -7.94 9.52
CA LYS A 3 15.69 -9.07 9.74
C LYS A 3 14.44 -8.96 8.86
N GLY A 4 14.07 -10.09 8.25
CA GLY A 4 12.78 -10.28 7.60
C GLY A 4 11.66 -9.91 8.58
N SER A 5 10.89 -8.89 8.22
CA SER A 5 9.68 -8.53 8.93
C SER A 5 8.61 -9.54 8.56
N ASN A 6 8.37 -10.50 9.45
CA ASN A 6 7.14 -11.28 9.48
C ASN A 6 5.98 -10.28 9.63
N PHE A 7 5.36 -9.88 8.52
CA PHE A 7 4.11 -9.12 8.54
C PHE A 7 2.99 -10.10 8.89
N SER A 8 2.89 -10.41 10.19
CA SER A 8 1.66 -10.88 10.81
C SER A 8 0.50 -10.06 10.26
N SER A 9 -0.56 -10.74 9.85
CA SER A 9 -1.75 -10.22 9.16
C SER A 9 -2.49 -9.10 9.93
N PHE A 10 -1.85 -7.94 10.13
CA PHE A 10 -2.45 -6.73 10.65
C PHE A 10 -3.22 -6.08 9.50
N THR A 11 -4.52 -6.33 9.48
CA THR A 11 -5.40 -5.72 8.48
C THR A 11 -5.82 -4.33 8.95
N VAL A 12 -6.14 -3.44 8.03
CA VAL A 12 -6.64 -2.08 8.33
C VAL A 12 -7.87 -2.10 9.26
N ARG A 13 -8.58 -3.23 9.35
CA ARG A 13 -9.74 -3.42 10.23
C ARG A 13 -9.36 -3.53 11.70
N ASP A 14 -8.14 -3.99 11.99
CA ASP A 14 -7.57 -4.13 13.34
C ASP A 14 -7.21 -2.77 13.96
N LEU A 15 -7.01 -1.75 13.12
CA LEU A 15 -6.82 -0.37 13.58
C LEU A 15 -8.12 0.18 14.16
N PRO A 16 -8.06 0.90 15.30
CA PRO A 16 -9.20 1.64 15.79
C PRO A 16 -9.64 2.65 14.75
N LYS A 17 -10.95 2.90 14.66
CA LYS A 17 -11.56 3.73 13.61
C LYS A 17 -10.77 5.01 13.29
N PRO A 18 -10.40 5.89 14.24
CA PRO A 18 -9.72 7.13 13.93
C PRO A 18 -8.30 6.96 13.35
N GLU A 19 -7.68 5.80 13.52
CA GLU A 19 -6.36 5.49 12.99
C GLU A 19 -6.42 4.85 11.60
N ARG A 20 -7.62 4.51 11.12
CA ARG A 20 -7.77 3.94 9.78
C ARG A 20 -7.42 4.98 8.73
N PRO A 21 -6.75 4.59 7.62
CA PRO A 21 -6.26 5.54 6.62
C PRO A 21 -7.37 6.42 6.04
N ARG A 22 -8.56 5.86 5.76
CA ARG A 22 -9.70 6.65 5.25
C ARG A 22 -10.16 7.72 6.24
N GLU A 23 -10.26 7.37 7.52
CA GLU A 23 -10.71 8.30 8.55
C GLU A 23 -9.65 9.38 8.81
N ARG A 24 -8.37 8.98 8.83
CA ARG A 24 -7.24 9.92 8.91
C ARG A 24 -7.22 10.88 7.73
N LEU A 25 -7.49 10.39 6.52
CA LEU A 25 -7.53 11.21 5.30
C LEU A 25 -8.64 12.28 5.40
N ILE A 26 -9.81 11.90 5.91
CA ILE A 26 -10.94 12.82 6.11
C ILE A 26 -10.62 13.86 7.19
N LYS A 27 -10.02 13.42 8.31
CA LYS A 27 -9.82 14.28 9.49
C LYS A 27 -8.60 15.21 9.37
N PHE A 28 -7.52 14.72 8.80
CA PHE A 28 -6.22 15.39 8.81
C PHE A 28 -5.68 15.68 7.40
N GLY A 29 -6.38 15.24 6.35
CA GLY A 29 -5.94 15.41 4.97
C GLY A 29 -4.89 14.38 4.52
N PRO A 30 -4.45 14.45 3.25
CA PRO A 30 -3.54 13.48 2.66
C PRO A 30 -2.13 13.53 3.25
N GLU A 31 -1.72 14.67 3.80
CA GLU A 31 -0.38 14.89 4.37
C GLU A 31 -0.15 14.06 5.64
N ALA A 32 -1.22 13.65 6.31
CA ALA A 32 -1.15 12.79 7.48
C ALA A 32 -0.90 11.32 7.13
N LEU A 33 -0.94 10.94 5.84
CA LEU A 33 -0.80 9.57 5.38
C LEU A 33 0.54 9.38 4.67
N SER A 34 1.12 8.20 4.86
CA SER A 34 2.30 7.78 4.10
C SER A 34 1.95 7.58 2.62
N ALA A 35 2.92 7.72 1.73
CA ALA A 35 2.75 7.40 0.30
C ALA A 35 2.17 6.00 0.07
N GLN A 36 2.59 5.02 0.89
CA GLN A 36 2.05 3.66 0.89
C GLN A 36 0.55 3.62 1.24
N GLU A 37 0.13 4.36 2.27
CA GLU A 37 -1.26 4.39 2.71
C GLU A 37 -2.15 5.07 1.66
N LEU A 38 -1.70 6.18 1.10
CA LEU A 38 -2.39 6.87 0.01
C LEU A 38 -2.54 5.97 -1.22
N LEU A 39 -1.46 5.30 -1.63
CA LEU A 39 -1.50 4.38 -2.74
C LEU A 39 -2.42 3.18 -2.47
N ALA A 40 -2.38 2.63 -1.25
CA ALA A 40 -3.28 1.56 -0.84
C ALA A 40 -4.76 1.98 -0.88
N LEU A 41 -5.06 3.24 -0.53
CA LEU A 41 -6.41 3.79 -0.65
C LEU A 41 -6.87 3.88 -2.11
N VAL A 42 -5.99 4.26 -3.03
CA VAL A 42 -6.27 4.33 -4.47
C VAL A 42 -6.53 2.94 -5.06
N ILE A 43 -5.72 1.94 -4.69
CA ILE A 43 -5.89 0.55 -5.14
C ILE A 43 -7.19 -0.06 -4.55
N GLY A 44 -7.53 0.32 -3.32
CA GLY A 44 -8.82 0.04 -2.68
C GLY A 44 -8.97 -1.37 -2.10
N ARG A 45 -8.42 -2.41 -2.75
CA ARG A 45 -8.48 -3.79 -2.25
C ARG A 45 -7.21 -4.59 -2.52
N GLY A 46 -6.96 -5.56 -1.64
CA GLY A 46 -5.91 -6.56 -1.83
C GLY A 46 -6.34 -7.68 -2.78
N ILE A 47 -5.46 -8.65 -2.96
CA ILE A 47 -5.70 -9.90 -3.69
C ILE A 47 -5.55 -11.10 -2.74
N PRO A 48 -6.00 -12.30 -3.11
CA PRO A 48 -5.74 -13.49 -2.30
C PRO A 48 -4.25 -13.59 -1.97
N LYS A 49 -3.93 -13.81 -0.69
CA LYS A 49 -2.55 -13.89 -0.15
C LYS A 49 -1.76 -12.58 -0.06
N LYS A 50 -2.26 -11.43 -0.55
CA LYS A 50 -1.61 -10.13 -0.37
C LYS A 50 -2.57 -9.02 0.03
N SER A 51 -2.29 -8.36 1.15
CA SER A 51 -3.03 -7.16 1.56
C SER A 51 -2.75 -5.99 0.61
N VAL A 52 -3.70 -5.07 0.48
CA VAL A 52 -3.53 -3.83 -0.28
C VAL A 52 -2.31 -3.03 0.19
N MET A 53 -1.99 -3.10 1.48
CA MET A 53 -0.80 -2.46 2.05
C MET A 53 0.49 -3.09 1.53
N ASN A 54 0.53 -4.42 1.36
CA ASN A 54 1.70 -5.09 0.80
C ASN A 54 1.86 -4.77 -0.69
N ILE A 55 0.76 -4.76 -1.45
CA ILE A 55 0.78 -4.40 -2.87
C ILE A 55 1.33 -2.98 -3.05
N ALA A 56 0.84 -2.01 -2.27
CA ALA A 56 1.32 -0.64 -2.31
C ALA A 56 2.81 -0.54 -1.94
N GLN A 57 3.26 -1.32 -0.95
CA GLN A 57 4.67 -1.37 -0.55
C GLN A 57 5.56 -1.97 -1.65
N GLU A 58 5.15 -3.07 -2.28
CA GLU A 58 5.91 -3.69 -3.38
C GLU A 58 5.99 -2.78 -4.61
N LEU A 59 4.92 -2.06 -4.94
CA LEU A 59 4.93 -1.06 -6.01
C LEU A 59 5.95 0.05 -5.70
N LEU A 60 5.93 0.59 -4.49
CA LEU A 60 6.90 1.62 -4.09
C LEU A 60 8.33 1.08 -4.06
N ALA A 61 8.54 -0.17 -3.61
CA ALA A 61 9.86 -0.79 -3.61
C ALA A 61 10.41 -1.04 -5.01
N LYS A 62 9.56 -1.47 -5.96
CA LYS A 62 9.95 -1.78 -7.35
C LYS A 62 10.18 -0.52 -8.19
N PHE A 63 9.30 0.47 -8.07
CA PHE A 63 9.28 1.66 -8.94
C PHE A 63 9.85 2.92 -8.27
N GLY A 64 10.08 2.89 -6.95
CA GLY A 64 10.70 3.95 -6.17
C GLY A 64 9.75 5.07 -5.74
N ASN A 65 8.96 5.61 -6.66
CA ASN A 65 8.04 6.72 -6.37
C ASN A 65 6.73 6.64 -7.18
N ILE A 66 5.74 7.41 -6.76
CA ILE A 66 4.39 7.42 -7.35
C ILE A 66 4.40 7.84 -8.82
N LYS A 67 5.27 8.78 -9.22
CA LYS A 67 5.37 9.25 -10.61
C LYS A 67 5.84 8.12 -11.52
N SER A 68 6.87 7.36 -11.11
CA SER A 68 7.35 6.18 -11.82
C SER A 68 6.27 5.10 -11.93
N ILE A 69 5.50 4.85 -10.87
CA ILE A 69 4.37 3.91 -10.89
C ILE A 69 3.34 4.33 -11.93
N SER A 70 3.00 5.63 -11.98
CA SER A 70 2.02 6.15 -12.94
C SER A 70 2.49 6.10 -14.40
N GLN A 71 3.79 5.98 -14.65
CA GLN A 71 4.37 5.90 -15.98
C GLN A 71 4.74 4.46 -16.37
N ALA A 72 4.59 3.49 -15.47
CA ALA A 72 4.92 2.11 -15.72
C ALA A 72 3.93 1.46 -16.71
N SER A 73 4.45 0.62 -17.60
CA SER A 73 3.62 -0.19 -18.50
C SER A 73 2.79 -1.21 -17.72
N ILE A 74 1.67 -1.63 -18.32
CA ILE A 74 0.78 -2.66 -17.75
C ILE A 74 1.54 -3.95 -17.44
N GLU A 75 2.46 -4.37 -18.32
CA GLU A 75 3.31 -5.56 -18.13
C GLU A 75 4.14 -5.46 -16.84
N ALA A 76 4.80 -4.32 -16.63
CA ALA A 76 5.66 -4.10 -15.46
C ALA A 76 4.85 -4.07 -14.15
N LEU A 77 3.64 -3.50 -14.19
CA LEU A 77 2.70 -3.47 -13.07
C LEU A 77 2.13 -4.86 -12.77
N ALA A 78 1.84 -5.66 -13.80
CA ALA A 78 1.28 -7.00 -13.67
C ALA A 78 2.21 -7.97 -12.93
N GLU A 79 3.53 -7.80 -13.05
CA GLU A 79 4.52 -8.61 -12.34
C GLU A 79 4.35 -8.59 -10.79
N ILE A 80 3.69 -7.58 -10.21
CA ILE A 80 3.44 -7.51 -8.76
C ILE A 80 2.42 -8.57 -8.29
N LYS A 81 1.54 -9.03 -9.19
CA LYS A 81 0.52 -10.04 -8.87
C LYS A 81 1.11 -11.47 -8.84
N GLU A 82 2.18 -11.72 -9.61
CA GLU A 82 2.69 -13.08 -9.87
C GLU A 82 3.76 -13.56 -8.88
N LYS A 83 4.33 -12.66 -8.06
CA LYS A 83 5.20 -13.04 -6.93
C LYS A 83 4.41 -13.24 -5.65
#